data_AF-A0A183CK32-F1
#
_entry.id   AF-A0A183CK32-F1
#
_cell.length_a   1.000
_cell.length_b   1.000
_cell.length_c   1.000
_cell.angle_alpha   90.00
_cell.angle_beta   90.00
_cell.angle_gamma   90.00
#
_symmetry.space_group_name_H-M   'P 1'
#
loop_
_entity.id
_entity.type
_entity.pdbx_description
1 polymer ?
#
loop_
_entity_poly.entity_id
_entity_poly.type
_entity_poly.pdbx_seq_one_letter_code
_entity_poly.pdbx_strand_id
1 'polypeptide(L)'
;METFCGTTGPFWDPKTLESPTLPRLSPCLQHSLLVFVPAMFVFVVAAPITKIQLLTGRDQPLPWTYLLSAKFAMIWVLVADAVFIFLLAIVDVLIWELVNPVDFIYPIFILASMLVLRNLVRDCRLHGRITSGPIFLSWFLFGVCGLPELYDWILTATHPNEFEKDRIPRYIAFLIWFPGVITQIVLFSFADTPAPNRYDRLDRQISNISR
;
A
#
# COMPACT_ATOMS: atom_id res chain seq x y z
N MET A 1 16.32 -14.23 -12.11
CA MET A 1 14.90 -14.54 -11.82
C MET A 1 14.78 -15.91 -11.17
N GLU A 2 15.24 -16.99 -11.80
CA GLU A 2 15.24 -18.37 -11.24
C GLU A 2 16.01 -18.50 -9.90
N THR A 3 17.16 -17.83 -9.77
CA THR A 3 17.99 -17.87 -8.54
C THR A 3 17.36 -17.15 -7.35
N PHE A 4 16.40 -16.25 -7.59
CA PHE A 4 15.71 -15.47 -6.55
C PHE A 4 14.63 -16.30 -5.84
N CYS A 5 14.13 -17.37 -6.49
CA CYS A 5 13.08 -18.24 -5.95
C CYS A 5 13.58 -19.53 -5.28
N GLY A 6 14.87 -19.86 -5.44
CA GLY A 6 15.44 -21.06 -4.83
C GLY A 6 14.70 -22.35 -5.22
N THR A 7 14.78 -23.37 -4.36
CA THR A 7 14.25 -24.74 -4.57
C THR A 7 12.71 -24.87 -4.54
N THR A 8 11.95 -23.77 -4.47
CA THR A 8 10.49 -23.80 -4.29
C THR A 8 9.67 -23.85 -5.58
N GLY A 9 10.31 -23.99 -6.74
CA GLY A 9 9.66 -24.26 -8.03
C GLY A 9 9.93 -23.19 -9.10
N PRO A 10 9.53 -23.45 -10.36
CA PRO A 10 9.77 -22.54 -11.47
C PRO A 10 9.02 -21.21 -11.31
N PHE A 11 9.66 -20.12 -11.75
CA PHE A 11 9.10 -18.76 -11.72
C PHE A 11 7.74 -18.64 -12.45
N TRP A 12 7.57 -19.43 -13.52
CA TRP A 12 6.36 -19.55 -14.31
C TRP A 12 6.17 -21.01 -14.72
N ASP A 13 5.07 -21.65 -14.32
CA ASP A 13 4.75 -23.00 -14.77
C ASP A 13 3.66 -22.93 -15.86
N PRO A 14 3.98 -23.19 -17.14
CA PRO A 14 3.03 -23.09 -18.25
C PRO A 14 1.85 -24.08 -18.13
N LYS A 15 1.94 -25.10 -17.26
CA LYS A 15 0.86 -26.06 -16.99
C LYS A 15 -0.29 -25.48 -16.14
N THR A 16 -0.09 -24.30 -15.55
CA THR A 16 -1.13 -23.61 -14.77
C THR A 16 -2.32 -23.18 -15.64
N LEU A 17 -2.12 -22.85 -16.92
CA LEU A 17 -3.20 -22.43 -17.83
C LEU A 17 -4.09 -23.57 -18.33
N GLU A 18 -3.70 -24.84 -18.17
CA GLU A 18 -4.45 -25.99 -18.70
C GLU A 18 -5.49 -26.55 -17.71
N SER A 19 -5.56 -26.02 -16.49
CA SER A 19 -6.53 -26.47 -15.48
C SER A 19 -7.87 -25.72 -15.60
N PRO A 20 -9.03 -26.40 -15.52
CA PRO A 20 -10.37 -25.79 -15.64
C PRO A 20 -10.78 -24.92 -14.43
N THR A 21 -9.88 -24.71 -13.47
CA THR A 21 -10.05 -23.89 -12.26
C THR A 21 -9.01 -22.77 -12.25
N LEU A 22 -9.37 -21.60 -11.73
CA LEU A 22 -8.52 -20.40 -11.71
C LEU A 22 -7.09 -20.74 -11.22
N PRO A 23 -6.04 -20.51 -12.05
CA PRO A 23 -4.69 -20.98 -11.75
C PRO A 23 -4.13 -20.34 -10.49
N ARG A 24 -3.67 -21.15 -9.54
CA ARG A 24 -2.82 -20.68 -8.43
C ARG A 24 -1.52 -20.14 -9.02
N LEU A 25 -1.25 -18.84 -8.84
CA LEU A 25 0.06 -18.28 -9.14
C LEU A 25 1.11 -18.89 -8.20
N SER A 26 2.34 -19.10 -8.68
CA SER A 26 3.41 -19.62 -7.83
C SER A 26 3.67 -18.63 -6.67
N PRO A 27 3.89 -19.10 -5.42
CA PRO A 27 4.11 -18.24 -4.26
C PRO A 27 5.21 -17.20 -4.50
N CYS A 28 6.21 -17.58 -5.30
CA CYS A 28 7.35 -16.74 -5.60
C CYS A 28 7.03 -15.56 -6.55
N LEU A 29 6.13 -15.76 -7.53
CA LEU A 29 5.64 -14.69 -8.41
C LEU A 29 4.73 -13.71 -7.64
N GLN A 30 3.92 -14.24 -6.72
CA GLN A 30 3.00 -13.47 -5.88
C GLN A 30 3.74 -12.61 -4.86
N HIS A 31 4.79 -13.12 -4.21
CA HIS A 31 5.57 -12.34 -3.26
C HIS A 31 6.58 -11.38 -3.90
N SER A 32 7.00 -11.62 -5.15
CA SER A 32 8.01 -10.79 -5.83
C SER A 32 7.40 -9.77 -6.79
N LEU A 33 6.54 -10.16 -7.73
CA LEU A 33 6.13 -9.21 -8.78
C LEU A 33 5.02 -8.27 -8.31
N LEU A 34 4.06 -8.81 -7.56
CA LEU A 34 2.87 -8.07 -7.11
C LEU A 34 3.18 -6.98 -6.08
N VAL A 35 4.28 -7.10 -5.35
CA VAL A 35 4.66 -6.15 -4.30
C VAL A 35 5.61 -5.09 -4.82
N PHE A 36 6.52 -5.50 -5.71
CA PHE A 36 7.45 -4.59 -6.34
C PHE A 36 6.75 -3.62 -7.29
N VAL A 37 5.68 -4.02 -7.99
CA VAL A 37 4.93 -3.12 -8.88
C VAL A 37 4.36 -1.90 -8.15
N PRO A 38 3.53 -2.03 -7.09
CA PRO A 38 2.99 -0.89 -6.37
C PRO A 38 4.09 -0.12 -5.62
N ALA A 39 5.10 -0.80 -5.07
CA ALA A 39 6.24 -0.14 -4.43
C ALA A 39 7.00 0.74 -5.43
N MET A 40 7.40 0.20 -6.58
CA MET A 40 8.10 0.95 -7.63
C MET A 40 7.26 2.12 -8.13
N PHE A 41 5.95 1.96 -8.27
CA PHE A 41 5.07 3.07 -8.61
C PHE A 41 5.12 4.19 -7.56
N VAL A 42 5.10 3.86 -6.26
CA VAL A 42 5.22 4.85 -5.18
C VAL A 42 6.54 5.61 -5.28
N PHE A 43 7.66 4.91 -5.43
CA PHE A 43 8.99 5.53 -5.44
C PHE A 43 9.29 6.30 -6.72
N VAL A 44 8.95 5.73 -7.89
CA VAL A 44 9.36 6.27 -9.20
C VAL A 44 8.34 7.25 -9.77
N VAL A 45 7.05 7.11 -9.43
CA VAL A 45 5.98 7.92 -10.02
C VAL A 45 5.35 8.83 -8.98
N ALA A 46 4.78 8.27 -7.90
CA ALA A 46 4.00 9.05 -6.96
C ALA A 46 4.86 10.07 -6.20
N ALA A 47 6.04 9.68 -5.74
CA ALA A 47 6.95 10.55 -4.99
C ALA A 47 7.44 11.75 -5.81
N PRO A 48 8.09 11.59 -6.99
CA PRO A 48 8.60 12.74 -7.74
C PRO A 48 7.49 13.64 -8.27
N ILE A 49 6.38 13.09 -8.76
CA ILE A 49 5.26 13.91 -9.24
C ILE A 49 4.71 14.78 -8.12
N THR A 50 4.48 14.19 -6.94
CA THR A 50 3.98 14.93 -5.79
C THR A 50 5.00 16.00 -5.37
N LYS A 51 6.30 15.68 -5.31
CA LYS A 51 7.35 16.66 -4.98
C LYS A 51 7.41 17.82 -5.98
N ILE A 52 7.37 17.56 -7.28
CA ILE A 52 7.34 18.60 -8.32
C ILE A 52 6.11 19.48 -8.16
N GLN A 53 4.94 18.88 -7.92
CA GLN A 53 3.72 19.63 -7.65
C GLN A 53 3.88 20.54 -6.43
N LEU A 54 4.51 20.10 -5.35
CA LEU A 54 4.76 20.94 -4.18
C LEU A 54 5.65 22.13 -4.53
N LEU A 55 6.74 21.93 -5.28
CA LEU A 55 7.67 22.99 -5.68
C LEU A 55 7.04 24.07 -6.56
N THR A 56 6.04 23.73 -7.38
CA THR A 56 5.35 24.71 -8.25
C THR A 56 4.16 25.40 -7.55
N GLY A 57 3.89 25.07 -6.29
CA GLY A 57 2.72 25.56 -5.54
C GLY A 57 2.95 26.83 -4.73
N ARG A 58 1.87 27.55 -4.43
CA ARG A 58 1.86 28.53 -3.35
C ARG A 58 1.38 27.83 -2.07
N ASP A 59 2.19 27.93 -1.03
CA ASP A 59 1.96 27.19 0.22
C ASP A 59 0.86 27.83 1.05
N GLN A 60 -0.20 27.08 1.31
CA GLN A 60 -1.18 27.40 2.36
C GLN A 60 -1.58 26.11 3.07
N PRO A 61 -1.11 25.85 4.30
CA PRO A 61 -1.33 24.56 4.95
C PRO A 61 -2.83 24.22 5.05
N LEU A 62 -3.18 22.97 4.75
CA LEU A 62 -4.53 22.46 4.95
C LEU A 62 -4.84 22.37 6.45
N PRO A 63 -6.03 22.84 6.90
CA PRO A 63 -6.46 22.67 8.28
C PRO A 63 -6.64 21.18 8.59
N TRP A 64 -6.55 20.82 9.88
CA TRP A 64 -6.80 19.46 10.30
C TRP A 64 -8.30 19.17 10.23
N THR A 65 -8.71 18.34 9.27
CA THR A 65 -10.10 17.87 9.14
C THR A 65 -10.21 16.46 9.69
N TYR A 66 -11.42 16.06 10.08
CA TYR A 66 -11.70 14.69 10.53
C TYR A 66 -11.32 13.67 9.46
N LEU A 67 -11.57 13.96 8.17
CA LEU A 67 -11.20 13.10 7.06
C LEU A 67 -9.68 12.91 6.94
N LEU A 68 -8.90 13.99 7.06
CA LEU A 68 -7.45 13.91 7.01
C LEU A 68 -6.90 13.12 8.20
N SER A 69 -7.48 13.32 9.39
CA SER A 69 -7.10 12.56 10.58
C SER A 69 -7.37 11.06 10.42
N ALA A 70 -8.49 10.68 9.78
CA ALA A 70 -8.84 9.29 9.50
C ALA A 70 -7.86 8.66 8.50
N LYS A 71 -7.50 9.37 7.43
CA LYS A 71 -6.46 8.95 6.46
C LYS A 71 -5.14 8.63 7.19
N PHE A 72 -4.67 9.55 8.04
CA PHE A 72 -3.43 9.36 8.82
C PHE A 72 -3.52 8.20 9.80
N ALA A 73 -4.59 8.12 10.59
CA ALA A 73 -4.79 7.04 11.55
C ALA A 73 -4.73 5.68 10.86
N MET A 74 -5.39 5.57 9.71
CA MET A 74 -5.42 4.33 8.96
C MET A 74 -4.06 3.98 8.32
N ILE A 75 -3.25 4.97 7.92
CA ILE A 75 -1.87 4.71 7.46
C ILE A 75 -1.02 4.19 8.62
N TRP A 76 -1.19 4.72 9.83
CA TRP A 76 -0.45 4.25 11.01
C TRP A 76 -0.82 2.81 11.39
N VAL A 77 -2.09 2.42 11.26
CA VAL A 77 -2.53 1.03 11.45
C VAL A 77 -1.82 0.10 10.46
N LEU A 78 -1.77 0.48 9.17
CA LEU A 78 -1.05 -0.29 8.15
C LEU A 78 0.46 -0.34 8.42
N VAL A 79 1.09 0.75 8.84
CA VAL A 79 2.50 0.75 9.23
C VAL A 79 2.75 -0.21 10.40
N ALA A 80 1.88 -0.23 11.41
CA ALA A 80 2.00 -1.15 12.54
C ALA A 80 1.87 -2.62 12.10
N ASP A 81 0.94 -2.92 11.18
CA ASP A 81 0.77 -4.25 10.60
C ASP A 81 2.02 -4.69 9.81
N ALA A 82 2.58 -3.81 8.98
CA ALA A 82 3.82 -4.09 8.25
C ALA A 82 5.02 -4.34 9.19
N VAL A 83 5.12 -3.58 10.28
CA VAL A 83 6.14 -3.81 11.32
C VAL A 83 5.91 -5.14 12.03
N PHE A 84 4.66 -5.51 12.30
CA PHE A 84 4.34 -6.80 12.92
C PHE A 84 4.79 -7.98 12.05
N ILE A 85 4.50 -7.95 10.74
CA ILE A 85 5.00 -8.97 9.80
C ILE A 85 6.53 -8.99 9.75
N PHE A 86 7.17 -7.82 9.75
CA PHE A 86 8.63 -7.73 9.78
C PHE A 86 9.23 -8.37 11.04
N LEU A 87 8.62 -8.15 12.21
CA LEU A 87 9.04 -8.77 13.45
C LEU A 87 8.84 -10.28 13.44
N LEU A 88 7.72 -10.77 12.87
CA LEU A 88 7.51 -12.21 12.69
C LEU A 88 8.61 -12.83 11.82
N ALA A 89 8.99 -12.18 10.72
CA ALA A 89 10.08 -12.65 9.87
C ALA A 89 11.42 -12.72 10.63
N ILE A 90 11.70 -11.76 11.52
CA ILE A 90 12.91 -11.79 12.37
C ILE A 90 12.87 -12.97 13.35
N VAL A 91 11.72 -13.21 13.98
CA VAL A 91 11.54 -14.33 14.92
C VAL A 91 11.71 -15.67 14.20
N ASP A 92 11.14 -15.81 12.99
CA ASP A 92 11.27 -17.01 12.17
C ASP A 92 12.75 -17.31 11.85
N VAL A 93 13.52 -16.27 11.49
CA VAL A 93 14.98 -16.40 11.22
C VAL A 93 15.74 -16.85 12.46
N LEU A 94 15.41 -16.29 13.63
CA LEU A 94 16.11 -16.59 14.87
C LEU A 94 15.86 -18.02 15.37
N ILE A 95 14.68 -18.58 15.08
CA ILE A 95 14.27 -19.90 15.59
C ILE A 95 14.62 -21.02 14.61
N TRP A 96 14.45 -20.81 13.30
CA TRP A 96 14.43 -21.90 12.32
C TRP A 96 15.60 -21.92 11.32
N GLU A 97 16.48 -20.91 11.32
CA GLU A 97 17.71 -20.77 10.48
C GLU A 97 17.57 -20.93 8.95
N LEU A 98 16.40 -21.30 8.43
CA LEU A 98 16.15 -21.61 7.02
C LEU A 98 15.01 -20.75 6.45
N VAL A 99 15.20 -19.42 6.47
CA VAL A 99 14.21 -18.49 5.90
C VAL A 99 14.66 -18.03 4.52
N ASN A 100 13.74 -18.13 3.55
CA ASN A 100 13.98 -17.64 2.20
C ASN A 100 14.15 -16.11 2.22
N PRO A 101 15.10 -15.55 1.44
CA PRO A 101 15.34 -14.10 1.43
C PRO A 101 14.11 -13.28 0.99
N VAL A 102 13.19 -13.88 0.24
CA VAL A 102 11.96 -13.25 -0.24
C VAL A 102 11.02 -12.87 0.90
N ASP A 103 10.91 -13.71 1.94
CA ASP A 103 10.07 -13.46 3.12
C ASP A 103 10.54 -12.24 3.94
N PHE A 104 11.83 -11.92 3.86
CA PHE A 104 12.43 -10.77 4.53
C PHE A 104 12.33 -9.49 3.70
N ILE A 105 12.53 -9.60 2.39
CA ILE A 105 12.49 -8.45 1.47
C ILE A 105 11.06 -7.90 1.36
N TYR A 106 10.05 -8.77 1.32
CA TYR A 106 8.63 -8.41 1.22
C TYR A 106 8.18 -7.32 2.24
N PRO A 107 8.27 -7.54 3.57
CA PRO A 107 7.78 -6.58 4.55
C PRO A 107 8.59 -5.28 4.54
N ILE A 108 9.87 -5.30 4.14
CA ILE A 108 10.70 -4.10 4.05
C ILE A 108 10.17 -3.17 2.96
N PHE A 109 9.87 -3.70 1.77
CA PHE A 109 9.35 -2.90 0.68
C PHE A 109 7.95 -2.35 0.97
N ILE A 110 7.09 -3.14 1.61
CA ILE A 110 5.78 -2.68 2.08
C ILE A 110 5.95 -1.55 3.11
N LEU A 111 6.74 -1.76 4.15
CA LEU A 111 7.00 -0.75 5.19
C LEU A 111 7.56 0.54 4.60
N ALA A 112 8.56 0.43 3.72
CA ALA A 112 9.15 1.59 3.05
C ALA A 112 8.11 2.35 2.20
N SER A 113 7.27 1.63 1.46
CA SER A 113 6.20 2.23 0.65
C SER A 113 5.16 2.97 1.51
N MET A 114 4.74 2.37 2.64
CA MET A 114 3.80 3.01 3.57
C MET A 114 4.37 4.27 4.20
N LEU A 115 5.65 4.25 4.58
CA LEU A 115 6.33 5.43 5.13
C LEU A 115 6.42 6.55 4.09
N VAL A 116 6.72 6.23 2.85
CA VAL A 116 6.73 7.22 1.75
C VAL A 116 5.34 7.78 1.53
N LEU A 117 4.30 6.95 1.40
CA LEU A 117 2.92 7.41 1.24
C LEU A 117 2.49 8.31 2.40
N ARG A 118 2.81 7.94 3.65
CA ARG A 118 2.58 8.78 4.83
C ARG A 118 3.23 10.16 4.71
N ASN A 119 4.51 10.19 4.31
CA ASN A 119 5.26 11.43 4.16
C ASN A 119 4.69 12.28 3.02
N LEU A 120 4.28 11.67 1.90
CA LEU A 120 3.62 12.37 0.80
C LEU A 120 2.30 13.01 1.23
N VAL A 121 1.47 12.30 2.01
CA VAL A 121 0.22 12.86 2.56
C VAL A 121 0.52 14.02 3.52
N ARG A 122 1.57 13.89 4.35
CA ARG A 122 2.04 14.98 5.23
C ARG A 122 2.49 16.19 4.44
N ASP A 123 3.27 15.99 3.39
CA ASP A 123 3.77 17.09 2.56
C ASP A 123 2.64 17.77 1.79
N CYS A 124 1.70 17.01 1.21
CA CYS A 124 0.49 17.55 0.59
C CYS A 124 -0.30 18.45 1.54
N ARG A 125 -0.46 18.02 2.79
CA ARG A 125 -1.10 18.84 3.82
C ARG A 125 -0.32 20.14 4.07
N LEU A 126 0.98 20.07 4.30
CA LEU A 126 1.81 21.23 4.67
C LEU A 126 1.78 22.33 3.59
N HIS A 127 1.74 21.95 2.32
CA HIS A 127 1.76 22.89 1.19
C HIS A 127 0.35 23.20 0.66
N GLY A 128 -0.71 22.67 1.26
CA GLY A 128 -2.06 23.06 0.89
C GLY A 128 -2.65 22.39 -0.34
N ARG A 129 -2.06 21.28 -0.78
CA ARG A 129 -2.50 20.56 -1.97
C ARG A 129 -3.55 19.53 -1.59
N ILE A 130 -4.72 19.66 -2.24
CA ILE A 130 -5.79 18.66 -2.14
C ILE A 130 -5.23 17.33 -2.63
N THR A 131 -5.50 16.26 -1.89
CA THR A 131 -4.93 14.92 -2.07
C THR A 131 -4.82 14.51 -3.53
N SER A 132 -3.60 14.11 -3.91
CA SER A 132 -3.18 13.96 -5.29
C SER A 132 -3.60 12.59 -5.86
N GLY A 133 -4.02 12.58 -7.13
CA GLY A 133 -4.33 11.36 -7.88
C GLY A 133 -3.24 10.27 -7.83
N PRO A 134 -1.92 10.59 -7.81
CA PRO A 134 -0.88 9.58 -7.65
C PRO A 134 -0.96 8.79 -6.35
N ILE A 135 -1.29 9.44 -5.22
CA ILE A 135 -1.43 8.75 -3.92
C ILE A 135 -2.63 7.79 -3.97
N PHE A 136 -3.77 8.26 -4.51
CA PHE A 136 -4.94 7.41 -4.71
C PHE A 136 -4.62 6.21 -5.62
N LEU A 137 -3.93 6.43 -6.74
CA LEU A 137 -3.56 5.38 -7.68
C LEU A 137 -2.59 4.37 -7.04
N SER A 138 -1.68 4.81 -6.16
CA SER A 138 -0.84 3.91 -5.38
C SER A 138 -1.67 2.97 -4.51
N TRP A 139 -2.64 3.49 -3.76
CA TRP A 139 -3.53 2.66 -2.93
C TRP A 139 -4.37 1.71 -3.77
N PHE A 140 -4.86 2.18 -4.92
CA PHE A 140 -5.59 1.34 -5.86
C PHE A 140 -4.72 0.20 -6.40
N LEU A 141 -3.47 0.47 -6.77
CA LEU A 141 -2.51 -0.56 -7.19
C LEU A 141 -2.23 -1.57 -6.09
N PHE A 142 -2.04 -1.12 -4.83
CA PHE A 142 -1.93 -2.05 -3.70
C PHE A 142 -3.18 -2.93 -3.55
N GLY A 143 -4.37 -2.38 -3.76
CA GLY A 143 -5.62 -3.14 -3.72
C GLY A 143 -5.69 -4.21 -4.83
N VAL A 144 -5.42 -3.82 -6.08
CA VAL A 144 -5.46 -4.73 -7.24
C VAL A 144 -4.39 -5.81 -7.12
N CYS A 145 -3.16 -5.43 -6.77
CA CYS A 145 -2.07 -6.38 -6.57
C CYS A 145 -2.27 -7.27 -5.32
N GLY A 146 -3.07 -6.86 -4.34
CA GLY A 146 -3.42 -7.70 -3.18
C GLY A 146 -4.50 -8.74 -3.45
N LEU A 147 -5.21 -8.68 -4.58
CA LEU A 147 -6.32 -9.61 -4.88
C LEU A 147 -5.89 -11.08 -5.03
N PRO A 148 -4.77 -11.40 -5.72
CA PRO A 148 -4.32 -12.79 -5.82
C PRO A 148 -3.91 -13.37 -4.46
N GLU A 149 -3.34 -12.54 -3.58
CA GLU A 149 -3.02 -12.96 -2.22
C GLU A 149 -4.26 -13.24 -1.38
N LEU A 150 -5.30 -12.40 -1.51
CA LEU A 150 -6.59 -12.68 -0.90
C LEU A 150 -7.19 -14.00 -1.40
N TYR A 151 -7.12 -14.26 -2.70
CA TYR A 151 -7.64 -15.50 -3.29
C TYR A 151 -6.94 -16.74 -2.72
N ASP A 152 -5.61 -16.70 -2.59
CA ASP A 152 -4.84 -17.82 -2.04
C ASP A 152 -5.18 -18.08 -0.57
N TRP A 153 -5.33 -17.03 0.23
CA TRP A 153 -5.75 -17.14 1.63
C TRP A 153 -7.18 -17.69 1.78
N ILE A 154 -8.12 -17.28 0.93
CA ILE A 154 -9.50 -17.82 0.94
C ILE A 154 -9.50 -19.32 0.61
N LEU A 155 -8.73 -19.72 -0.39
CA LEU A 155 -8.67 -21.12 -0.79
C LEU A 155 -8.01 -21.98 0.29
N THR A 156 -6.96 -21.47 0.93
CA THR A 156 -6.30 -22.13 2.07
C THR A 156 -7.24 -22.23 3.28
N ALA A 157 -8.06 -21.21 3.55
CA ALA A 157 -9.07 -21.24 4.60
C ALA A 157 -10.20 -22.27 4.34
N THR A 158 -10.46 -22.60 3.07
CA THR A 158 -11.48 -23.59 2.67
C THR A 158 -11.01 -25.03 2.89
N HIS A 159 -9.69 -25.27 3.00
CA HIS A 159 -9.09 -26.58 3.25
C HIS A 159 -8.39 -26.62 4.63
N PRO A 160 -9.14 -26.69 5.74
CA PRO A 160 -8.59 -26.54 7.10
C PRO A 160 -7.62 -27.64 7.51
N ASN A 161 -7.65 -28.80 6.84
CA ASN A 161 -6.76 -29.94 7.14
C ASN A 161 -5.30 -29.69 6.74
N GLU A 162 -5.03 -28.70 5.88
CA GLU A 162 -3.70 -28.31 5.42
C GLU A 162 -3.22 -26.99 6.07
N PHE A 163 -3.99 -26.45 7.01
CA PHE A 163 -3.66 -25.17 7.63
C PHE A 163 -2.55 -25.32 8.67
N GLU A 164 -1.31 -25.07 8.24
CA GLU A 164 -0.15 -25.02 9.13
C GLU A 164 -0.34 -23.92 10.18
N LYS A 165 -0.20 -24.27 11.47
CA LYS A 165 -0.37 -23.32 12.58
C LYS A 165 0.56 -22.12 12.50
N ASP A 166 1.73 -22.31 11.89
CA ASP A 166 2.75 -21.27 11.74
C ASP A 166 2.33 -20.15 10.75
N ARG A 167 1.32 -20.40 9.91
CA ARG A 167 0.78 -19.41 8.95
C ARG A 167 -0.35 -18.56 9.51
N ILE A 168 -0.95 -18.95 10.64
CA ILE A 168 -2.02 -18.21 11.32
C ILE A 168 -1.68 -16.72 11.55
N PRO A 169 -0.51 -16.34 12.09
CA PRO A 169 -0.22 -14.93 12.36
C PRO A 169 -0.11 -14.09 11.08
N ARG A 170 0.42 -14.67 9.98
CA ARG A 170 0.50 -14.01 8.67
C ARG A 170 -0.87 -13.83 8.04
N TYR A 171 -1.75 -14.83 8.18
CA TYR A 171 -3.14 -14.75 7.75
C TYR A 171 -3.91 -13.63 8.45
N ILE A 172 -3.78 -13.52 9.77
CA ILE A 172 -4.46 -12.48 10.57
C ILE A 172 -3.98 -11.08 10.17
N ALA A 173 -2.68 -10.88 9.99
CA ALA A 173 -2.13 -9.61 9.53
C ALA A 173 -2.68 -9.24 8.14
N PHE A 174 -2.72 -10.19 7.19
CA PHE A 174 -3.30 -9.94 5.87
C PHE A 174 -4.78 -9.56 5.93
N LEU A 175 -5.56 -10.18 6.83
CA LEU A 175 -6.95 -9.82 7.08
C LEU A 175 -7.15 -8.41 7.66
N ILE A 176 -6.14 -7.84 8.31
CA ILE A 176 -6.16 -6.43 8.77
C ILE A 176 -5.71 -5.53 7.62
N TRP A 177 -4.66 -5.94 6.92
CA TRP A 177 -4.05 -5.20 5.82
C TRP A 177 -5.02 -4.92 4.67
N PHE A 178 -5.66 -5.96 4.13
CA PHE A 178 -6.45 -5.85 2.90
C PHE A 178 -7.68 -4.94 3.07
N PRO A 179 -8.55 -5.11 4.09
CA PRO A 179 -9.62 -4.15 4.37
C PRO A 179 -9.08 -2.74 4.66
N GLY A 180 -7.88 -2.64 5.22
CA GLY A 180 -7.25 -1.36 5.46
C GLY A 180 -6.88 -0.62 4.18
N VAL A 181 -6.33 -1.32 3.19
CA VAL A 181 -6.08 -0.78 1.85
C VAL A 181 -7.39 -0.35 1.18
N ILE A 182 -8.46 -1.17 1.26
CA ILE A 182 -9.78 -0.80 0.72
C ILE A 182 -10.32 0.46 1.39
N THR A 183 -10.19 0.55 2.72
CA THR A 183 -10.61 1.75 3.48
C THR A 183 -9.83 2.98 3.02
N GLN A 184 -8.52 2.86 2.76
CA GLN A 184 -7.72 3.96 2.19
C GLN A 184 -8.22 4.38 0.82
N ILE A 185 -8.50 3.45 -0.09
CA ILE A 185 -9.04 3.76 -1.42
C ILE A 185 -10.34 4.59 -1.29
N VAL A 186 -11.24 4.18 -0.40
CA VAL A 186 -12.49 4.91 -0.13
C VAL A 186 -12.20 6.29 0.46
N LEU A 187 -11.35 6.39 1.49
CA LEU A 187 -11.01 7.68 2.11
C LEU A 187 -10.35 8.65 1.12
N PHE A 188 -9.48 8.17 0.24
CA PHE A 188 -8.81 8.97 -0.78
C PHE A 188 -9.70 9.30 -1.98
N SER A 189 -10.85 8.65 -2.14
CA SER A 189 -11.88 9.01 -3.12
C SER A 189 -12.62 10.30 -2.71
N PHE A 190 -12.62 10.65 -1.42
CA PHE A 190 -13.18 11.90 -0.92
C PHE A 190 -12.13 13.02 -0.92
N ALA A 191 -12.49 14.14 -1.55
CA ALA A 191 -11.65 15.33 -1.62
C ALA A 191 -11.50 15.99 -0.24
N ASP A 192 -10.28 16.39 0.10
CA ASP A 192 -10.04 17.14 1.34
C ASP A 192 -10.60 18.56 1.23
N THR A 193 -11.25 19.00 2.31
CA THR A 193 -11.84 20.34 2.39
C THR A 193 -10.72 21.39 2.49
N PRO A 194 -10.65 22.37 1.56
CA PRO A 194 -9.66 23.45 1.63
C PRO A 194 -9.95 24.38 2.81
N ALA A 195 -8.94 25.16 3.21
CA ALA A 195 -9.09 26.14 4.30
C ALA A 195 -10.25 27.13 4.01
N PRO A 196 -11.11 27.46 4.99
CA PRO A 196 -12.24 28.39 4.80
C PRO A 196 -11.81 29.74 4.22
N ASN A 197 -10.64 30.22 4.65
CA ASN A 197 -10.05 31.49 4.23
C ASN A 197 -9.58 31.54 2.76
N ARG A 198 -9.63 30.41 2.03
CA ARG A 198 -9.24 30.34 0.61
C ARG A 198 -10.36 30.90 -0.27
N TYR A 199 -11.62 30.55 0.01
CA TYR A 199 -12.77 31.07 -0.72
C TYR A 199 -12.97 32.56 -0.44
N ASP A 200 -12.91 32.97 0.83
CA ASP A 200 -13.01 34.39 1.22
C ASP A 200 -11.93 35.30 0.61
N ARG A 201 -10.76 34.76 0.24
CA ARG A 201 -9.70 35.51 -0.45
C ARG A 201 -9.92 35.56 -1.96
N LEU A 202 -10.36 34.45 -2.56
CA LEU A 202 -10.73 34.41 -3.97
C LEU A 202 -11.89 35.39 -4.24
N ASP A 203 -12.90 35.39 -3.40
CA ASP A 203 -14.04 36.31 -3.52
C ASP A 203 -13.60 37.77 -3.37
N ARG A 204 -12.68 38.07 -2.44
CA ARG A 204 -12.08 39.41 -2.30
C ARG A 204 -11.23 39.83 -3.50
N GLN A 205 -10.49 38.89 -4.11
CA GLN A 205 -9.72 39.19 -5.32
C GLN A 205 -10.65 39.44 -6.51
N ILE A 206 -11.70 38.63 -6.68
CA ILE A 206 -12.70 38.80 -7.72
C ILE A 206 -13.44 40.13 -7.55
N SER A 207 -13.83 40.50 -6.32
CA SER A 207 -14.48 41.78 -6.06
C SER A 207 -13.60 42.98 -6.39
N ASN A 208 -12.29 42.88 -6.15
CA ASN A 208 -11.33 43.95 -6.46
C ASN A 208 -11.03 44.08 -7.96
N ILE A 209 -11.20 43.01 -8.75
CA ILE A 209 -11.05 43.06 -10.22
C ILE A 209 -12.32 43.63 -10.89
N SER A 210 -13.48 43.48 -10.24
CA SER A 210 -14.78 43.94 -10.78
C SER A 210 -15.08 45.43 -10.60
N ARG A 211 -14.20 46.18 -9.90
CA ARG A 211 -14.38 47.60 -9.55
C ARG A 211 -13.33 48.44 -10.27
#